data_AF-K1T7Y3-F1
#
_entry.id   AF-K1T7Y3-F1
#
_cell.length_a   1.000
_cell.length_b   1.000
_cell.length_c   1.000
_cell.angle_alpha   90.00
_cell.angle_beta   90.00
_cell.angle_gamma   90.00
#
_symmetry.space_group_name_H-M   'P 1'
#
loop_
_entity.id
_entity.type
_entity.pdbx_description
1 polymer ?
#
loop_
_entity_poly.entity_id
_entity_poly.type
_entity_poly.pdbx_seq_one_letter_code
_entity_poly.pdbx_strand_id
1 'polypeptide(L)'
;CGDENKDVKKVFVTLDTNINTVKEAISKNADMIVSHHPILLGGIKRIDYSTSVGQMLKLLIENNIPLFAAHTNMDTAKGGINDKIAEIFELTDVKILDQHTDDSSAGLGRYGRLEKTIKFGDFAEHCKKDTRHTFFACFRQF
;
A
#
# COMPACT_ATOMS: atom_id res chain seq x y z
N CYS A 1 -10.38 8.61 -8.15
CA CYS A 1 -11.28 9.73 -8.49
C CYS A 1 -10.55 10.69 -9.43
N GLY A 2 -11.27 11.31 -10.36
CA GLY A 2 -10.70 12.18 -11.39
C GLY A 2 -11.33 11.93 -12.76
N ASP A 3 -10.76 12.53 -13.80
CA ASP A 3 -11.16 12.33 -15.20
C ASP A 3 -10.33 11.22 -15.83
N GLU A 4 -10.98 10.17 -16.32
CA GLU A 4 -10.35 9.03 -16.99
C GLU A 4 -9.73 9.37 -18.35
N ASN A 5 -10.13 10.51 -18.94
CA ASN A 5 -9.62 10.98 -20.23
C ASN A 5 -8.44 11.94 -20.11
N LYS A 6 -8.00 12.26 -18.88
CA LYS A 6 -6.87 13.16 -18.64
C LYS A 6 -5.58 12.52 -19.15
N ASP A 7 -4.81 13.27 -19.94
CA ASP A 7 -3.44 12.88 -20.33
C ASP A 7 -2.51 12.92 -19.10
N VAL A 8 -1.78 11.83 -18.87
CA VAL A 8 -0.92 11.63 -17.68
C VAL A 8 0.50 11.30 -18.15
N LYS A 9 1.46 12.18 -17.83
CA LYS A 9 2.88 12.00 -18.17
C LYS A 9 3.75 11.77 -16.94
N LYS A 10 3.32 12.26 -15.78
CA LYS A 10 4.05 12.17 -14.53
C LYS A 10 3.15 11.66 -13.40
N VAL A 11 3.49 10.48 -12.88
CA VAL A 11 2.79 9.86 -11.75
C VAL A 11 3.61 10.04 -10.48
N PHE A 12 2.96 10.49 -9.41
CA PHE A 12 3.50 10.52 -8.06
C PHE A 12 3.00 9.29 -7.29
N VAL A 13 3.91 8.44 -6.82
CA VAL A 13 3.57 7.22 -6.08
C VAL A 13 3.81 7.43 -4.60
N THR A 14 2.85 7.05 -3.75
CA THR A 14 2.95 7.15 -2.29
C THR A 14 2.29 5.97 -1.58
N LEU A 15 2.68 5.69 -0.33
CA LEU A 15 1.96 4.73 0.51
C LEU A 15 0.66 5.36 1.00
N ASP A 16 0.81 6.45 1.76
CA ASP A 16 -0.28 7.24 2.33
C ASP A 16 -0.45 8.55 1.58
N THR A 17 -1.70 8.98 1.44
CA THR A 17 -2.00 10.34 0.97
C THR A 17 -2.43 11.20 2.15
N ASN A 18 -1.62 12.22 2.45
CA ASN A 18 -1.92 13.30 3.38
C ASN A 18 -1.69 14.66 2.71
N ILE A 19 -2.04 15.76 3.39
CA ILE A 19 -1.91 17.13 2.85
C ILE A 19 -0.48 17.42 2.35
N ASN A 20 0.55 16.96 3.05
CA ASN A 20 1.94 17.21 2.66
C ASN A 20 2.30 16.45 1.38
N THR A 21 1.90 15.19 1.26
CA THR A 21 2.13 14.41 0.03
C THR A 21 1.39 15.00 -1.18
N VAL A 22 0.18 15.54 -0.99
CA VAL A 22 -0.55 16.24 -2.06
C VAL A 22 0.19 17.51 -2.47
N LYS A 23 0.65 18.32 -1.51
CA LYS A 23 1.46 19.51 -1.79
C LYS A 23 2.78 19.18 -2.50
N GLU A 24 3.41 18.07 -2.14
CA GLU A 24 4.62 17.60 -2.80
C GLU A 24 4.36 17.14 -4.24
N ALA A 25 3.26 16.42 -4.48
CA ALA A 25 2.86 16.03 -5.82
C ALA A 25 2.61 17.26 -6.70
N ILE A 26 1.92 18.28 -6.17
CA ILE A 26 1.70 19.57 -6.84
C ILE A 26 3.04 20.25 -7.13
N SER A 27 3.95 20.38 -6.16
CA SER A 27 5.23 21.07 -6.35
C SER A 27 6.13 20.36 -7.37
N LYS A 28 5.98 19.03 -7.50
CA LYS A 28 6.65 18.22 -8.51
C LYS A 28 5.93 18.23 -9.87
N ASN A 29 4.84 18.97 -10.04
CA ASN A 29 4.02 18.98 -11.26
C ASN A 29 3.58 17.57 -11.67
N ALA A 30 3.12 16.76 -10.71
CA ALA A 30 2.54 15.46 -11.01
C ALA A 30 1.18 15.62 -11.70
N ASP A 31 0.93 14.82 -12.72
CA ASP A 31 -0.36 14.76 -13.40
C ASP A 31 -1.35 13.84 -12.67
N MET A 32 -0.84 12.91 -11.86
CA MET A 32 -1.64 11.93 -11.14
C MET A 32 -0.93 11.45 -9.86
N ILE A 33 -1.72 11.09 -8.85
CA ILE A 33 -1.24 10.36 -7.67
C ILE A 33 -1.72 8.90 -7.70
N VAL A 34 -0.81 7.97 -7.44
CA VAL A 34 -1.12 6.57 -7.13
C VAL A 34 -0.75 6.31 -5.68
N SER A 35 -1.72 5.93 -4.85
CA SER A 35 -1.52 5.59 -3.44
C SER A 35 -1.79 4.12 -3.17
N HIS A 36 -1.32 3.60 -2.03
CA HIS A 36 -1.78 2.32 -1.53
C HIS A 36 -3.11 2.46 -0.77
N HIS A 37 -3.13 3.34 0.23
CA HIS A 37 -4.32 3.55 1.05
C HIS A 37 -5.32 4.50 0.34
N PRO A 38 -6.63 4.14 0.33
CA PRO A 38 -7.67 5.04 -0.14
C PRO A 38 -7.82 6.24 0.80
N ILE A 39 -7.96 7.46 0.25
CA ILE A 39 -8.33 8.63 1.06
C ILE A 39 -9.79 8.57 1.54
N LEU A 40 -10.64 7.80 0.85
CA LEU A 40 -12.05 7.54 1.18
C LEU A 40 -12.25 6.04 1.33
N LEU A 41 -12.56 5.59 2.55
CA LEU A 41 -12.93 4.19 2.83
C LEU A 41 -14.44 3.92 2.70
N GLY A 42 -15.24 4.96 2.49
CA GLY A 42 -16.68 4.87 2.34
C GLY A 42 -17.27 6.09 1.63
N GLY A 43 -18.58 6.07 1.41
CA GLY A 43 -19.28 7.16 0.75
C GLY A 43 -19.18 8.48 1.52
N ILE A 44 -18.91 9.58 0.81
CA ILE A 44 -18.95 10.93 1.38
C ILE A 44 -20.37 11.50 1.25
N LYS A 45 -20.89 12.05 2.35
CA LYS A 45 -22.18 12.79 2.35
C LYS A 45 -22.03 14.31 2.20
N ARG A 46 -20.88 14.87 2.59
CA ARG A 46 -20.53 16.29 2.44
C ARG A 46 -19.02 16.47 2.37
N ILE A 47 -18.56 17.53 1.69
CA ILE A 47 -17.16 17.94 1.68
C ILE A 47 -17.02 19.17 2.60
N ASP A 48 -16.25 19.03 3.67
CA ASP A 48 -15.97 20.09 4.64
C ASP A 48 -14.49 20.47 4.57
N TYR A 49 -14.18 21.64 4.01
CA TYR A 49 -12.81 22.15 3.83
C TYR A 49 -12.10 22.52 5.15
N SER A 50 -12.77 22.44 6.30
CA SER A 50 -12.11 22.53 7.60
C SER A 50 -11.45 21.21 8.02
N THR A 51 -11.82 20.09 7.40
CA THR A 51 -11.27 18.76 7.69
C THR A 51 -10.06 18.43 6.82
N SER A 52 -9.18 17.53 7.29
CA SER A 52 -8.01 17.09 6.54
C SER A 52 -8.39 16.46 5.19
N VAL A 53 -9.40 15.59 5.17
CA VAL A 53 -9.92 14.96 3.95
C VAL A 53 -10.48 16.02 3.01
N GLY A 54 -11.29 16.95 3.51
CA GLY A 54 -11.84 18.03 2.67
C GLY A 54 -10.76 18.94 2.09
N GLN A 55 -9.71 19.26 2.85
CA GLN A 55 -8.56 20.03 2.36
C GLN A 55 -7.79 19.29 1.27
N MET A 56 -7.57 17.98 1.42
CA MET A 56 -6.94 17.17 0.37
C MET A 56 -7.79 17.14 -0.90
N LEU A 57 -9.10 16.91 -0.76
CA LEU A 57 -10.02 16.93 -1.90
C LEU A 57 -10.01 18.28 -2.60
N LYS A 58 -10.03 19.38 -1.84
CA LYS A 58 -9.92 20.74 -2.38
C LYS A 58 -8.65 20.89 -3.22
N LEU A 59 -7.50 20.55 -2.68
CA LEU A 59 -6.21 20.66 -3.37
C LEU A 59 -6.16 19.80 -4.65
N LEU A 60 -6.62 18.55 -4.58
CA LEU A 60 -6.65 17.66 -5.73
C LEU A 60 -7.56 18.17 -6.85
N ILE A 61 -8.74 18.67 -6.50
CA ILE A 61 -9.72 19.22 -7.46
C ILE A 61 -9.19 20.52 -8.08
N GLU A 62 -8.71 21.46 -7.27
CA GLU A 62 -8.23 22.77 -7.75
C GLU A 62 -7.00 22.66 -8.67
N ASN A 63 -6.16 21.63 -8.46
CA ASN A 63 -4.98 21.37 -9.30
C ASN A 63 -5.24 20.33 -10.40
N ASN A 64 -6.49 19.83 -10.52
CA ASN A 64 -6.88 18.81 -11.48
C ASN A 64 -5.97 17.55 -11.41
N ILE A 65 -5.65 17.06 -10.22
CA ILE A 65 -4.79 15.88 -10.01
C ILE A 65 -5.68 14.68 -9.65
N PRO A 66 -5.92 13.71 -10.56
CA PRO A 66 -6.54 12.45 -10.23
C PRO A 66 -5.74 11.66 -9.20
N LEU A 67 -6.47 10.90 -8.37
CA LEU A 67 -5.90 9.97 -7.40
C LEU A 67 -6.49 8.58 -7.59
N PHE A 68 -5.62 7.58 -7.69
CA PHE A 68 -5.97 6.16 -7.71
C PHE A 68 -5.34 5.44 -6.52
N ALA A 69 -6.11 4.61 -5.82
CA ALA A 69 -5.63 3.83 -4.68
C ALA A 69 -5.63 2.33 -5.02
N ALA A 70 -4.45 1.71 -4.97
CA ALA A 70 -4.26 0.27 -5.11
C ALA A 70 -4.01 -0.33 -3.72
N HIS A 71 -5.10 -0.76 -3.07
CA HIS A 71 -5.12 -1.19 -1.67
C HIS A 71 -4.94 -2.71 -1.56
N THR A 72 -5.92 -3.41 -0.97
CA THR A 72 -5.92 -4.88 -0.84
C THR A 72 -5.84 -5.61 -2.17
N ASN A 73 -6.27 -5.00 -3.28
CA ASN A 73 -6.06 -5.58 -4.61
C ASN A 73 -4.57 -5.68 -4.98
N MET A 74 -3.73 -4.74 -4.53
CA MET A 74 -2.28 -4.80 -4.72
C MET A 74 -1.61 -5.79 -3.75
N ASP A 75 -2.17 -5.97 -2.55
CA ASP A 75 -1.69 -6.97 -1.61
C ASP A 75 -1.97 -8.40 -2.08
N THR A 76 -3.11 -8.60 -2.72
CA THR A 76 -3.62 -9.92 -3.10
C THR A 76 -3.10 -10.39 -4.46
N ALA A 77 -2.80 -9.45 -5.35
CA ALA A 77 -2.36 -9.75 -6.72
C ALA A 77 -1.09 -10.61 -6.76
N LYS A 78 -1.01 -11.46 -7.78
CA LYS A 78 0.23 -12.17 -8.14
C LYS A 78 1.33 -11.17 -8.50
N GLY A 79 2.50 -11.32 -7.88
CA GLY A 79 3.61 -10.39 -7.95
C GLY A 79 3.41 -9.12 -7.10
N GLY A 80 2.35 -9.06 -6.30
CA GLY A 80 2.00 -7.93 -5.44
C GLY A 80 2.84 -7.84 -4.16
N ILE A 81 2.36 -7.04 -3.21
CA ILE A 81 3.12 -6.69 -2.00
C ILE A 81 3.47 -7.94 -1.18
N ASN A 82 2.52 -8.85 -0.96
CA ASN A 82 2.76 -10.04 -0.15
C ASN A 82 3.76 -11.03 -0.81
N ASP A 83 3.78 -11.12 -2.14
CA ASP A 83 4.78 -11.92 -2.85
C ASP A 83 6.17 -11.31 -2.70
N LYS A 84 6.28 -9.98 -2.83
CA LYS A 84 7.56 -9.27 -2.66
C LYS A 84 8.10 -9.37 -1.25
N ILE A 85 7.24 -9.35 -0.24
CA ILE A 85 7.65 -9.58 1.15
C ILE A 85 8.15 -11.01 1.33
N ALA A 86 7.47 -12.02 0.77
CA ALA A 86 7.93 -13.41 0.83
C ALA A 86 9.30 -13.62 0.14
N GLU A 87 9.55 -12.92 -0.98
CA GLU A 87 10.85 -12.89 -1.66
C GLU A 87 11.94 -12.24 -0.79
N ILE A 88 11.65 -11.09 -0.14
CA ILE A 88 12.60 -10.40 0.76
C ILE A 88 13.03 -11.31 1.91
N PHE A 89 12.10 -12.13 2.43
CA PHE A 89 12.38 -13.10 3.49
C PHE A 89 12.89 -14.45 2.99
N GLU A 90 13.17 -14.57 1.69
CA GLU A 90 13.70 -15.80 1.07
C GLU A 90 12.88 -17.05 1.41
N LEU A 91 11.55 -16.90 1.49
CA LEU A 91 10.67 -18.01 1.81
C LEU A 91 10.62 -19.02 0.64
N THR A 92 10.62 -20.29 0.99
CA THR A 92 10.45 -21.43 0.09
C THR A 92 9.08 -22.09 0.30
N ASP A 93 8.58 -22.84 -0.68
CA ASP A 93 7.22 -23.46 -0.64
C ASP A 93 6.13 -22.42 -0.29
N VAL A 94 6.23 -21.23 -0.89
CA VAL A 94 5.35 -20.10 -0.60
C VAL A 94 3.93 -20.38 -1.09
N LYS A 95 2.97 -20.20 -0.19
CA LYS A 95 1.53 -20.40 -0.42
C LYS A 95 0.75 -19.16 0.04
N ILE A 96 -0.43 -18.99 -0.55
CA ILE A 96 -1.38 -17.93 -0.18
C ILE A 96 -2.01 -18.30 1.17
N LEU A 97 -2.02 -17.35 2.11
CA LEU A 97 -2.55 -17.59 3.46
C LEU A 97 -4.09 -17.62 3.46
N ASP A 98 -4.71 -16.62 2.85
CA ASP A 98 -6.16 -16.50 2.71
C ASP A 98 -6.52 -16.30 1.23
N GLN A 99 -6.80 -17.41 0.56
CA GLN A 99 -7.00 -17.47 -0.88
C GLN A 99 -8.40 -16.99 -1.25
N HIS A 100 -8.52 -16.21 -2.33
CA HIS A 100 -9.82 -15.85 -2.86
C HIS A 100 -10.57 -17.10 -3.37
N THR A 101 -11.89 -17.12 -3.21
CA THR A 101 -12.73 -18.23 -3.68
C THR A 101 -12.72 -18.37 -5.20
N ASP A 102 -12.62 -17.24 -5.90
CA ASP A 102 -12.86 -17.15 -7.34
C ASP A 102 -11.57 -17.10 -8.17
N ASP A 103 -10.42 -16.88 -7.52
CA ASP A 103 -9.10 -16.83 -8.15
C ASP A 103 -8.05 -17.46 -7.24
N SER A 104 -7.61 -18.66 -7.58
CA SER A 104 -6.59 -19.38 -6.80
C SER A 104 -5.19 -18.79 -6.89
N SER A 105 -4.97 -17.84 -7.79
CA SER A 105 -3.70 -17.11 -7.92
C SER A 105 -3.66 -15.83 -7.10
N ALA A 106 -4.75 -15.46 -6.42
CA ALA A 106 -4.87 -14.25 -5.62
C ALA A 106 -5.35 -14.54 -4.19
N GLY A 107 -4.91 -13.71 -3.25
CA GLY A 107 -5.36 -13.76 -1.86
C GLY A 107 -4.42 -13.07 -0.88
N LEU A 108 -4.87 -12.88 0.35
CA LEU A 108 -4.17 -12.12 1.37
C LEU A 108 -3.07 -12.96 2.03
N GLY A 109 -1.93 -12.32 2.28
CA GLY A 109 -0.81 -12.89 3.02
C GLY A 109 -0.10 -14.02 2.29
N ARG A 110 1.11 -14.33 2.75
CA ARG A 110 1.89 -15.47 2.32
C ARG A 110 2.46 -16.19 3.53
N TYR A 111 2.59 -17.51 3.40
CA TYR A 111 3.36 -18.31 4.34
C TYR A 111 4.23 -19.29 3.57
N GLY A 112 5.34 -19.69 4.18
CA GLY A 112 6.32 -20.59 3.56
C GLY A 112 7.32 -21.08 4.60
N ARG A 113 8.42 -21.65 4.12
CA ARG A 113 9.50 -22.18 4.95
C ARG A 113 10.77 -21.38 4.72
N LEU A 114 11.47 -21.06 5.80
CA LEU A 114 12.85 -20.59 5.71
C LEU A 114 13.73 -21.75 5.27
N GLU A 115 14.76 -21.49 4.47
CA GLU A 115 15.70 -22.52 4.00
C GLU A 115 16.39 -23.23 5.17
N LYS A 116 16.66 -22.48 6.25
CA LYS A 116 17.32 -22.98 7.46
C LYS A 116 16.50 -22.65 8.70
N THR A 117 16.49 -23.59 9.65
CA THR A 117 15.94 -23.32 10.97
C THR A 117 16.76 -22.25 11.67
N ILE A 118 16.07 -21.22 12.15
CA ILE A 118 16.65 -20.04 12.78
C ILE A 118 15.95 -19.83 14.13
N LYS A 119 16.70 -19.40 15.14
CA LYS A 119 16.10 -19.06 16.44
C LYS A 119 15.21 -17.83 16.28
N PHE A 120 14.11 -17.79 17.02
CA PHE A 120 13.14 -16.70 16.95
C PHE A 120 13.78 -15.30 17.10
N GLY A 121 14.73 -15.14 18.04
CA GLY A 121 15.42 -13.86 18.25
C GLY A 121 16.23 -13.43 17.02
N ASP A 122 16.96 -14.36 16.41
CA ASP A 122 17.76 -14.10 15.21
C ASP A 122 16.84 -13.75 14.02
N PHE A 123 15.68 -14.39 13.92
CA PHE A 123 14.68 -14.07 12.89
C PHE A 123 14.10 -12.67 13.07
N ALA A 124 13.79 -12.27 14.30
CA ALA A 124 13.31 -10.91 14.58
C ALA A 124 14.35 -9.84 14.21
N GLU A 125 15.65 -10.10 14.45
CA GLU A 125 16.73 -9.19 14.03
C GLU A 125 16.91 -9.15 12.50
N HIS A 126 16.77 -10.29 11.82
CA HIS A 126 16.75 -10.34 10.36
C HIS A 126 15.60 -9.48 9.79
N CYS A 127 14.38 -9.63 10.32
CA CYS A 127 13.23 -8.80 9.95
C CYS A 127 13.48 -7.30 10.12
N LYS A 128 14.10 -6.87 11.22
CA LYS A 128 14.43 -5.46 11.43
C LYS A 128 15.39 -4.94 10.36
N LYS A 129 16.42 -5.74 10.05
CA LYS A 129 17.45 -5.37 9.07
C LYS A 129 16.86 -5.19 7.67
N ASP A 130 16.08 -6.15 7.20
CA ASP A 130 15.61 -6.16 5.82
C ASP A 130 14.46 -5.18 5.58
N THR A 131 13.63 -4.97 6.60
CA THR A 131 12.57 -3.95 6.54
C THR A 131 13.06 -2.55 6.90
N ARG A 132 14.30 -2.38 7.36
CA ARG A 132 14.88 -1.12 7.87
C ARG A 132 14.09 -0.50 9.03
N HIS A 133 13.40 -1.31 9.82
CA HIS A 133 12.64 -0.86 10.99
C HIS A 133 13.46 -1.09 12.27
N THR A 134 13.34 -0.16 13.22
CA THR A 134 14.01 -0.25 14.54
C THR A 134 13.24 -1.12 15.53
N PHE A 135 11.99 -1.47 15.23
CA PHE A 135 11.09 -2.17 16.14
C PHE A 135 10.36 -3.31 15.44
N PHE A 136 10.34 -4.48 16.06
CA PHE A 136 9.59 -5.65 15.63
C PHE A 136 8.84 -6.20 16.84
N ALA A 137 7.52 -6.33 16.73
CA ALA A 137 6.66 -6.85 17.79
C ALA A 137 6.14 -8.24 17.41
N CYS A 138 6.22 -9.17 18.34
CA CYS A 138 5.62 -10.49 18.20
C CYS A 138 4.28 -10.51 18.94
N PHE A 139 3.20 -10.74 18.20
CA PHE A 139 1.88 -10.93 18.78
C PHE A 139 1.56 -12.43 18.75
N ARG A 140 1.40 -13.05 19.91
CA ARG A 140 0.76 -14.38 20.00
C ARG A 140 -0.73 -14.18 19.77
N GLN A 141 -1.23 -14.61 18.61
CA GLN A 141 -2.66 -14.91 18.50
C GLN A 141 -2.94 -16.16 19.36
N PHE A 142 -3.93 -16.03 20.25
CA PHE A 142 -4.40 -17.11 21.11
C PHE A 142 -5.21 -18.14 20.32
#